data_AF-A0A5K1CFS7-F1
#
_entry.id   AF-A0A5K1CFS7-F1
#
_cell.length_a   1.000
_cell.length_b   1.000
_cell.length_c   1.000
_cell.angle_alpha   90.00
_cell.angle_beta   90.00
_cell.angle_gamma   90.00
#
_symmetry.space_group_name_H-M   'P 1'
#
loop_
_entity.id
_entity.type
_entity.pdbx_description
1 polymer ?
#
loop_
_entity_poly.entity_id
_entity_poly.type
_entity_poly.pdbx_seq_one_letter_code
_entity_poly.pdbx_strand_id
1 'polypeptide(L)' 'ASMAEPADNGERHVILCRVVMGNIEELELGSQQAKPSCEEFDNGVDDVMNSRRYIVWSTNMNSHILPEYVVTFTNSVQTQ' A
#
# COMPACT_ATOMS: atom_id res chain seq x y z
N ALA A 1 -14.56 -4.68 -0.47
CA ALA A 1 -14.59 -3.22 -0.63
C ALA A 1 -13.49 -2.83 -1.61
N SER A 2 -13.77 -1.94 -2.56
CA SER A 2 -12.70 -1.33 -3.37
C SER A 2 -11.88 -0.40 -2.48
N MET A 3 -10.55 -0.38 -2.64
CA MET A 3 -9.68 0.46 -1.79
C MET A 3 -9.80 1.96 -2.09
N ALA A 4 -10.37 2.34 -3.23
CA ALA A 4 -10.61 3.72 -3.60
C ALA A 4 -12.10 4.04 -3.52
N GLU A 5 -12.46 5.00 -2.68
CA GLU A 5 -13.84 5.52 -2.58
C GLU A 5 -14.19 6.38 -3.81
N PRO A 6 -15.48 6.40 -4.22
CA PRO A 6 -15.89 7.22 -5.35
C PRO A 6 -15.92 8.70 -4.93
N ALA A 7 -15.40 9.58 -5.79
CA ALA A 7 -15.61 11.01 -5.71
C ALA A 7 -17.06 11.36 -6.10
N ASP A 8 -17.43 12.63 -5.96
CA ASP A 8 -18.80 13.11 -6.23
C ASP A 8 -19.29 12.84 -7.66
N ASN A 9 -18.36 12.73 -8.62
CA ASN A 9 -18.63 12.39 -10.02
C ASN A 9 -18.67 10.88 -10.30
N GLY A 10 -18.51 10.03 -9.28
CA GLY A 10 -18.46 8.56 -9.39
C GLY A 10 -17.10 7.99 -9.81
N GLU A 11 -16.11 8.83 -10.09
CA GLU A 11 -14.74 8.39 -10.39
C GLU A 11 -14.02 7.89 -9.13
N ARG A 12 -13.11 6.95 -9.32
CA ARG A 12 -12.21 6.43 -8.28
C ARG A 12 -10.78 6.67 -8.73
N HIS A 13 -9.92 7.00 -7.79
CA HIS A 13 -8.51 7.26 -8.05
C HIS A 13 -7.64 6.35 -7.19
N VAL A 14 -6.65 5.71 -7.80
CA VAL A 14 -5.58 5.01 -7.11
C VAL A 14 -4.23 5.55 -7.57
N ILE A 15 -3.26 5.58 -6.67
CA ILE A 15 -1.90 5.98 -6.98
C ILE A 15 -1.07 4.72 -7.17
N LEU A 16 -0.43 4.60 -8.34
CA LEU A 16 0.63 3.63 -8.55
C LEU A 16 1.94 4.25 -8.05
N CYS A 17 2.55 3.61 -7.06
CA CYS A 17 3.80 4.06 -6.45
C CYS A 17 4.95 3.11 -6.79
N ARG A 18 6.16 3.65 -6.94
CA ARG A 18 7.38 2.88 -6.74
C ARG A 18 7.73 2.94 -5.27
N VAL A 19 8.04 1.78 -4.70
CA VAL A 19 8.38 1.68 -3.28
C VAL A 19 9.72 0.98 -3.13
N VAL A 20 10.64 1.61 -2.38
CA VAL A 20 11.88 0.96 -1.96
C VAL A 20 11.57 0.14 -0.71
N MET A 21 11.47 -1.18 -0.86
CA MET A 21 11.10 -2.06 0.25
C MET A 21 12.26 -2.36 1.22
N GLY A 22 13.51 -2.32 0.75
CA GLY A 22 14.68 -2.62 1.59
C GLY A 22 14.66 -4.06 2.13
N ASN A 23 15.21 -4.25 3.32
CA ASN A 23 15.10 -5.48 4.08
C ASN A 23 13.69 -5.60 4.66
N ILE A 24 12.97 -6.62 4.22
CA ILE A 24 11.56 -6.78 4.56
C ILE A 24 11.36 -7.64 5.81
N GLU A 25 10.39 -7.24 6.62
CA GLU A 25 9.90 -7.97 7.79
C GLU A 25 8.52 -8.57 7.49
N GLU A 26 8.32 -9.86 7.77
CA GLU A 26 6.99 -10.46 7.72
C GLU A 26 6.19 -10.05 8.97
N LEU A 27 4.97 -9.53 8.79
CA LEU A 27 4.12 -9.10 9.88
C LEU A 27 3.05 -10.13 10.20
N GLU A 28 2.94 -10.49 11.47
CA GLU A 28 1.82 -11.31 11.95
C GLU A 28 0.48 -10.60 11.75
N LEU A 29 -0.54 -11.38 11.41
CA LEU A 29 -1.91 -10.89 11.31
C LEU A 29 -2.35 -10.25 12.65
N GLY A 30 -2.69 -8.96 12.61
CA GLY A 30 -3.10 -8.21 13.80
C GLY A 30 -1.94 -7.53 14.54
N SER A 31 -0.72 -7.55 13.99
CA SER A 31 0.42 -6.80 14.53
C SER A 31 0.05 -5.34 14.81
N GLN A 32 0.51 -4.85 15.97
CA GLN A 32 0.37 -3.46 16.41
C GLN A 32 1.69 -2.69 16.27
N GLN A 33 2.64 -3.22 15.46
CA GLN A 33 3.90 -2.54 15.19
C GLN A 33 3.67 -1.20 14.50
N ALA A 34 4.34 -0.16 15.00
CA ALA A 34 4.33 1.18 14.42
C ALA A 34 5.66 1.54 13.72
N LYS A 35 6.62 0.62 13.76
CA LYS A 35 7.98 0.70 13.21
C LYS A 35 8.55 -0.73 13.07
N PRO A 36 9.68 -0.94 12.39
CA PRO A 36 10.32 -2.26 12.30
C PRO A 36 10.62 -2.86 13.69
N SER A 37 10.63 -4.19 13.81
CA SER A 37 10.98 -4.85 15.08
C SER A 37 12.43 -4.66 15.50
N CYS A 38 13.34 -4.50 14.55
CA CYS A 38 14.76 -4.21 14.77
C CYS A 38 15.35 -3.35 13.66
N GLU A 39 16.59 -2.89 13.85
CA GLU A 39 17.31 -2.01 12.91
C GLU A 39 17.70 -2.68 11.59
N GLU A 40 17.61 -4.01 11.50
CA GLU A 40 17.94 -4.77 10.29
C GLU A 40 16.84 -4.68 9.22
N PHE A 41 15.62 -4.30 9.62
CA PHE A 41 14.43 -4.23 8.76
C PHE A 41 14.05 -2.79 8.42
N ASP A 42 13.62 -2.58 7.18
CA ASP A 42 13.20 -1.29 6.66
C ASP A 42 11.67 -1.16 6.63
N ASN A 43 10.98 -2.15 6.07
CA ASN A 43 9.53 -2.12 5.79
C ASN A 43 8.89 -3.50 5.98
N GLY A 44 7.56 -3.56 6.05
CA GLY A 44 6.81 -4.79 6.31
C GLY A 44 6.11 -5.37 5.09
N VAL A 45 5.86 -6.68 5.13
CA VAL A 45 5.01 -7.43 4.21
C VAL A 45 4.10 -8.39 4.97
N ASP A 46 3.00 -8.81 4.36
CA ASP A 46 2.09 -9.82 4.91
C ASP A 46 2.56 -11.28 4.73
N ASP A 47 3.35 -11.55 3.69
CA ASP A 47 3.97 -12.85 3.39
C ASP A 47 5.23 -12.60 2.56
N VAL A 48 6.39 -13.09 3.00
CA VAL A 48 7.68 -12.83 2.33
C VAL A 48 7.79 -13.53 0.97
N MET A 49 7.11 -14.65 0.79
CA MET A 49 7.15 -15.42 -0.46
C MET A 49 6.12 -14.93 -1.48
N ASN A 50 4.96 -14.44 -1.03
CA ASN A 50 3.84 -14.05 -1.87
C ASN A 50 3.02 -12.89 -1.28
N SER A 51 3.65 -11.74 -1.09
CA SER A 51 3.01 -10.57 -0.51
C SER A 51 1.84 -10.05 -1.35
N ARG A 52 0.76 -9.69 -0.65
CA ARG A 52 -0.40 -8.95 -1.20
C ARG A 52 -0.53 -7.57 -0.59
N ARG A 53 0.19 -7.29 0.50
CA ARG A 53 0.16 -6.03 1.23
C ARG A 53 1.57 -5.64 1.66
N TYR A 54 1.93 -4.41 1.33
CA TYR A 54 3.19 -3.79 1.71
C TYR A 54 2.94 -2.70 2.73
N ILE A 55 3.77 -2.64 3.76
CA ILE A 55 3.67 -1.69 4.85
C ILE A 55 4.94 -0.84 4.84
N VAL A 56 4.80 0.44 4.52
CA VAL A 56 5.89 1.41 4.67
C VAL A 56 5.64 2.18 5.96
N TRP A 57 6.56 2.09 6.91
CA TRP A 57 6.46 2.81 8.17
C TRP A 57 6.59 4.32 7.97
N SER A 58 5.99 5.10 8.86
CA SER A 58 5.98 6.57 8.75
C SER A 58 7.38 7.19 8.71
N THR A 59 8.36 6.55 9.36
CA THR A 59 9.78 6.92 9.32
C THR A 59 10.37 6.88 7.91
N ASN A 60 9.84 6.02 7.03
CA ASN A 60 10.35 5.77 5.69
C ASN A 60 9.43 6.31 4.58
N MET A 61 8.18 6.66 4.90
CA MET A 61 7.15 7.07 3.93
C MET A 61 7.61 8.15 2.94
N ASN A 62 8.28 9.21 3.40
CA ASN A 62 8.68 10.33 2.55
C ASN A 62 9.93 10.07 1.69
N SER A 63 10.73 9.08 2.05
CA SER A 63 11.99 8.74 1.36
C SER A 63 11.88 7.49 0.49
N HIS A 64 10.94 6.60 0.80
CA HIS A 64 10.81 5.29 0.16
C HIS A 64 9.62 5.17 -0.77
N ILE A 65 8.67 6.12 -0.77
CA ILE A 65 7.52 6.12 -1.67
C ILE A 65 7.70 7.22 -2.72
N LEU A 66 7.72 6.82 -4.00
CA LEU A 66 7.59 7.73 -5.13
C LEU A 66 6.23 7.51 -5.80
N PRO A 67 5.27 8.43 -5.64
CA PRO A 67 4.04 8.43 -6.43
C PRO A 67 4.38 8.59 -7.91
N GLU A 68 4.07 7.60 -8.73
CA GLU A 68 4.48 7.60 -10.14
C GLU A 68 3.32 7.95 -11.08
N TYR A 69 2.16 7.35 -10.85
CA TYR A 69 0.98 7.58 -11.68
C TYR A 69 -0.29 7.67 -10.84
N VAL A 70 -1.27 8.40 -11.36
CA VAL A 70 -2.66 8.36 -10.88
C VAL A 70 -3.48 7.61 -11.92
N VAL A 71 -4.16 6.55 -11.49
CA VAL A 71 -5.09 5.79 -12.32
C VAL A 71 -6.51 6.15 -11.91
N THR A 72 -7.25 6.75 -12.85
CA THR A 72 -8.67 7.10 -12.68
C THR A 72 -9.53 6.07 -13.40
N PHE A 73 -10.57 5.59 -12.73
CA PHE A 73 -11.51 4.64 -13.30
C PHE A 73 -12.89 4.82 -12.68
N THR A 74 -13.92 4.39 -13.40
CA THR A 74 -15.29 4.27 -12.89
C THR A 74 -15.66 2.79 -12.83
N ASN A 75 -16.59 2.42 -11.94
CA ASN A 75 -17.17 1.08 -12.03
C ASN A 75 -17.97 0.97 -13.33
N SER A 76 -18.00 -0.20 -13.96
CA SER A 76 -18.95 -0.45 -15.04
C SER A 76 -20.36 -0.21 -14.51
N VAL A 77 -21.13 0.65 -15.18
CA VAL A 77 -22.56 0.78 -14.91
C VAL A 77 -23.19 -0.57 -15.19
N GLN A 78 -23.72 -1.25 -14.16
CA GLN A 78 -24.59 -2.41 -14.39
C GLN A 78 -25.86 -1.86 -15.05
N THR A 79 -25.96 -1.98 -16.38
CA THR A 79 -27.22 -1.81 -17.08
C THR A 79 -28.09 -3.00 -16.67
N GLN A 80 -29.16 -2.74 -15.92
CA GLN A 80 -30.24 -3.72 -15.74
C GLN A 80 -30.93 -3.99 -17.07
#